data_AF-A0A9W4JQC6-F1
#
_entry.id   AF-A0A9W4JQC6-F1
#
_cell.length_a   1.000
_cell.length_b   1.000
_cell.length_c   1.000
_cell.angle_alpha   90.00
_cell.angle_beta   90.00
_cell.angle_gamma   90.00
#
_symmetry.space_group_name_H-M   'P 1'
#
loop_
_entity.id
_entity.type
_entity.pdbx_description
1 polymer ?
#
loop_
_entity_poly.entity_id
_entity_poly.type
_entity_poly.pdbx_seq_one_letter_code
_entity_poly.pdbx_strand_id
1 'polypeptide(L)'
;MDVDQNAAPQGDISENRRAAIFGLGIGFIVFDSIVIALRIYVRGFMLRALGTDDILMVIGTILNFGLSITIMIGSQYGIGKHALAMKQSDTVPMLKCIWATRILYTLAMGLVKMSLLWFYLRLDPRKYMRWAVFFVMFINIGLSLASFFGALIGCRPASLFWTNPTSSDCMSMEMSQRFYEVNGILNIVTDILIYLLPVPMLYGLQLNWRKKGAILGIFGLGILSIAAGCIRYDFVKKLASAKEDYYLLLADSLNWCTIEAFIAIFCGSAPSLSVLIKSYAPYIFGSSASRYPSTARSPGASYVQRRNPLKSNRRRGLGDTTLGSQDAIVSVNNVDQDQNGIMMKTDIQTDVTSRKSGDDMTYKREYYEFSRRA
;
A
#
# COMPACT_ATOMS: atom_id res chain seq x y z
N MET A 1 -33.82 -50.45 -30.60
CA MET A 1 -34.87 -49.45 -30.33
C MET A 1 -34.43 -48.74 -29.08
N ASP A 2 -33.65 -47.71 -29.34
CA ASP A 2 -32.70 -47.15 -28.41
C ASP A 2 -33.33 -45.89 -27.82
N VAL A 3 -33.44 -45.84 -26.51
CA VAL A 3 -33.76 -44.61 -25.77
C VAL A 3 -32.80 -44.55 -24.59
N ASP A 4 -31.55 -44.27 -24.93
CA ASP A 4 -30.52 -43.91 -23.97
C ASP A 4 -30.24 -42.41 -24.07
N GLN A 5 -29.92 -41.80 -22.92
CA GLN A 5 -29.26 -40.50 -22.79
C GLN A 5 -29.95 -39.24 -23.36
N ASN A 6 -30.68 -38.55 -22.48
CA ASN A 6 -30.68 -37.08 -22.42
C ASN A 6 -30.88 -36.58 -20.98
N ALA A 7 -30.16 -37.19 -20.03
CA ALA A 7 -29.89 -36.55 -18.76
C ALA A 7 -28.79 -35.51 -19.00
N ALA A 8 -29.13 -34.23 -18.94
CA ALA A 8 -28.12 -33.19 -18.78
C ALA A 8 -27.27 -33.51 -17.53
N PRO A 9 -25.96 -33.21 -17.51
CA PRO A 9 -25.13 -33.46 -16.35
C PRO A 9 -25.63 -32.60 -15.19
N GLN A 10 -26.46 -33.19 -14.33
CA GLN A 10 -26.78 -32.59 -13.04
C GLN A 10 -25.46 -32.50 -12.28
N GLY A 11 -24.96 -31.27 -12.15
CA GLY A 11 -23.87 -30.97 -11.21
C GLY A 11 -24.25 -31.56 -9.86
N ASP A 12 -23.28 -32.18 -9.20
CA ASP A 12 -23.52 -32.93 -7.97
C ASP A 12 -24.19 -32.00 -6.94
N ILE A 13 -25.47 -32.27 -6.64
CA ILE A 13 -26.31 -31.40 -5.80
C ILE A 13 -25.71 -31.26 -4.37
N SER A 14 -24.77 -32.14 -3.99
CA SER A 14 -23.99 -32.05 -2.76
C SER A 14 -22.82 -31.05 -2.79
N GLU A 15 -22.46 -30.49 -3.95
CA GLU A 15 -21.33 -29.56 -4.09
C GLU A 15 -21.55 -28.29 -3.24
N ASN A 16 -20.58 -28.02 -2.36
CA ASN A 16 -20.71 -27.00 -1.32
C ASN A 16 -19.38 -26.24 -1.11
N ARG A 17 -19.36 -24.96 -1.47
CA ARG A 17 -18.18 -24.09 -1.35
C ARG A 17 -17.87 -23.62 0.08
N ARG A 18 -18.71 -23.95 1.08
CA ARG A 18 -18.59 -23.46 2.47
C ARG A 18 -17.22 -23.73 3.12
N ALA A 19 -16.60 -24.88 2.88
CA ALA A 19 -15.28 -25.18 3.44
C ALA A 19 -14.19 -24.23 2.89
N ALA A 20 -14.23 -23.93 1.59
CA ALA A 20 -13.33 -22.97 0.95
C ALA A 20 -13.55 -21.55 1.47
N ILE A 21 -14.82 -21.11 1.62
CA ILE A 21 -15.17 -19.80 2.18
C ILE A 21 -14.56 -19.59 3.57
N PHE A 22 -14.71 -20.57 4.47
CA PHE A 22 -14.17 -20.49 5.82
C PHE A 22 -12.63 -20.54 5.83
N GLY A 23 -12.02 -21.42 5.03
CA GLY A 23 -10.56 -21.54 4.93
C GLY A 23 -9.89 -20.27 4.41
N LEU A 24 -10.41 -19.71 3.31
CA LEU A 24 -9.92 -18.45 2.73
C LEU A 24 -10.17 -17.29 3.69
N GLY A 25 -11.40 -17.13 4.20
CA GLY A 25 -11.77 -16.03 5.10
C GLY A 25 -10.89 -15.96 6.35
N ILE A 26 -10.76 -17.07 7.08
CA ILE A 26 -9.94 -17.12 8.30
C ILE A 26 -8.45 -16.93 7.98
N GLY A 27 -7.93 -17.63 6.96
CA GLY A 27 -6.52 -17.57 6.59
C GLY A 27 -6.07 -16.17 6.19
N PHE A 28 -6.88 -15.47 5.38
CA PHE A 28 -6.57 -14.12 4.98
C PHE A 28 -6.82 -13.07 6.07
N ILE A 29 -7.84 -13.19 6.93
CA ILE A 29 -8.00 -12.30 8.09
C ILE A 29 -6.74 -12.32 8.96
N VAL A 30 -6.21 -13.52 9.25
CA VAL A 30 -4.97 -13.68 10.02
C VAL A 30 -3.79 -13.03 9.27
N PHE A 31 -3.64 -13.31 7.98
CA PHE A 31 -2.55 -12.73 7.17
C PHE A 31 -2.60 -11.20 7.13
N ASP A 32 -3.74 -10.60 6.80
CA ASP A 32 -3.92 -9.14 6.74
C ASP A 32 -3.72 -8.48 8.11
N SER A 33 -4.15 -9.13 9.19
CA SER A 33 -3.92 -8.63 10.55
C SER A 33 -2.43 -8.49 10.88
N ILE A 34 -1.60 -9.43 10.41
CA ILE A 34 -0.14 -9.39 10.54
C ILE A 34 0.43 -8.27 9.63
N VAL A 35 -0.01 -8.19 8.37
CA VAL A 35 0.44 -7.18 7.40
C VAL A 35 0.15 -5.76 7.89
N ILE A 36 -1.06 -5.49 8.38
CA ILE A 36 -1.45 -4.16 8.87
C ILE A 36 -0.76 -3.82 10.21
N ALA A 37 -0.58 -4.80 11.12
CA ALA A 37 0.18 -4.60 12.35
C ALA A 37 1.65 -4.26 12.05
N LEU A 38 2.29 -4.98 11.11
CA LEU A 38 3.64 -4.67 10.64
C LEU A 38 3.71 -3.28 9.98
N ARG A 39 2.72 -2.90 9.17
CA ARG A 39 2.64 -1.56 8.57
C ARG A 39 2.60 -0.47 9.63
N ILE A 40 1.70 -0.60 10.62
CA ILE A 40 1.55 0.35 11.72
C ILE A 40 2.83 0.40 12.56
N TYR A 41 3.46 -0.74 12.84
CA TYR A 41 4.73 -0.81 13.57
C TYR A 41 5.84 -0.02 12.85
N VAL A 42 6.06 -0.28 11.56
CA VAL A 42 7.07 0.42 10.76
C VAL A 42 6.79 1.91 10.69
N ARG A 43 5.56 2.32 10.38
CA ARG A 43 5.26 3.74 10.14
C ARG A 43 5.08 4.55 11.40
N GLY A 44 4.49 3.96 12.45
CA GLY A 44 4.32 4.56 13.76
C GLY A 44 5.61 4.65 14.55
N PHE A 45 6.34 3.54 14.69
CA PHE A 45 7.47 3.48 15.62
C PHE A 45 8.83 3.67 14.93
N MET A 46 9.08 3.01 13.78
CA MET A 46 10.38 3.10 13.11
C MET A 46 10.55 4.40 12.30
N LEU A 47 9.55 4.77 11.48
CA LEU A 47 9.59 5.94 10.61
C LEU A 47 8.98 7.19 11.24
N ARG A 48 8.15 7.03 12.29
CA ARG A 48 7.40 8.11 12.97
C ARG A 48 6.65 9.05 12.02
N ALA A 49 6.13 8.48 10.94
CA ALA A 49 5.57 9.19 9.79
C ALA A 49 4.15 8.68 9.46
N LEU A 50 3.30 8.54 10.48
CA LEU A 50 1.91 8.12 10.30
C LEU A 50 1.16 9.08 9.37
N GLY A 51 0.48 8.51 8.39
CA GLY A 51 -0.26 9.25 7.41
C GLY A 51 -1.77 9.11 7.52
N THR A 52 -2.45 10.08 6.90
CA THR A 52 -3.86 9.97 6.52
C THR A 52 -4.09 8.75 5.63
N ASP A 53 -3.10 8.37 4.80
CA ASP A 53 -3.12 7.13 4.03
C ASP A 53 -3.12 5.88 4.93
N ASP A 54 -2.42 5.89 6.07
CA ASP A 54 -2.41 4.75 6.99
C ASP A 54 -3.75 4.57 7.69
N ILE A 55 -4.40 5.67 8.08
CA ILE A 55 -5.76 5.64 8.67
C ILE A 55 -6.78 5.09 7.67
N LEU A 56 -6.74 5.56 6.41
CA LEU A 56 -7.60 5.05 5.34
C LEU A 56 -7.39 3.55 5.07
N MET A 57 -6.12 3.09 5.09
CA MET A 57 -5.80 1.67 4.94
C MET A 57 -6.40 0.84 6.09
N VAL A 58 -6.22 1.27 7.35
CA VAL A 58 -6.76 0.56 8.53
C VAL A 58 -8.29 0.46 8.49
N ILE A 59 -8.99 1.56 8.15
CA ILE A 59 -10.45 1.54 8.02
C ILE A 59 -10.87 0.60 6.87
N GLY A 60 -10.17 0.63 5.73
CA GLY A 60 -10.39 -0.30 4.62
C GLY A 60 -10.20 -1.77 5.02
N THR A 61 -9.16 -2.09 5.78
CA THR A 61 -8.91 -3.45 6.32
C THR A 61 -10.01 -3.90 7.28
N ILE A 62 -10.49 -3.03 8.18
CA ILE A 62 -11.61 -3.36 9.09
C ILE A 62 -12.89 -3.67 8.31
N LEU A 63 -13.19 -2.90 7.26
CA LEU A 63 -14.33 -3.18 6.37
C LEU A 63 -14.14 -4.47 5.58
N ASN A 64 -12.91 -4.82 5.19
CA ASN A 64 -12.58 -6.10 4.54
C ASN A 64 -12.74 -7.31 5.49
N PHE A 65 -12.44 -7.15 6.78
CA PHE A 65 -12.79 -8.16 7.79
C PHE A 65 -14.31 -8.29 7.93
N GLY A 66 -15.04 -7.18 7.93
CA GLY A 66 -16.51 -7.17 7.88
C GLY A 66 -17.05 -7.90 6.64
N LEU A 67 -16.47 -7.67 5.46
CA LEU A 67 -16.81 -8.36 4.21
C LEU A 67 -16.62 -9.88 4.38
N SER A 68 -15.44 -10.30 4.81
CA SER A 68 -15.07 -11.71 5.04
C SER A 68 -16.04 -12.41 5.99
N ILE A 69 -16.32 -11.79 7.15
CA ILE A 69 -17.26 -12.31 8.15
C ILE A 69 -18.68 -12.41 7.57
N THR A 70 -19.11 -11.42 6.79
CA THR A 70 -20.45 -11.42 6.17
C THR A 70 -20.59 -12.55 5.14
N ILE A 71 -19.55 -12.84 4.35
CA ILE A 71 -19.54 -13.98 3.42
C ILE A 71 -19.59 -15.30 4.20
N MET A 72 -18.82 -15.45 5.27
CA MET A 72 -18.85 -16.63 6.14
C MET A 72 -20.23 -16.86 6.76
N ILE A 73 -20.89 -15.80 7.25
CA ILE A 73 -22.28 -15.86 7.76
C ILE A 73 -23.25 -16.24 6.63
N GLY A 74 -23.16 -15.59 5.47
CA GLY A 74 -24.02 -15.88 4.31
C GLY A 74 -23.90 -17.33 3.82
N SER A 75 -22.73 -17.96 3.93
CA SER A 75 -22.53 -19.38 3.59
C SER A 75 -23.27 -20.35 4.51
N GLN A 76 -23.68 -19.92 5.71
CA GLN A 76 -24.55 -20.72 6.58
C GLN A 76 -25.99 -20.75 6.03
N TYR A 77 -26.45 -19.61 5.50
CA TYR A 77 -27.80 -19.42 4.95
C TYR A 77 -27.95 -19.84 3.48
N GLY A 78 -26.87 -20.23 2.80
CA GLY A 78 -26.96 -20.84 1.47
C GLY A 78 -25.88 -20.46 0.46
N ILE A 79 -25.15 -19.35 0.66
CA ILE A 79 -24.11 -18.92 -0.30
C ILE A 79 -23.10 -20.08 -0.52
N GLY A 80 -22.99 -20.55 -1.76
CA GLY A 80 -22.13 -21.69 -2.10
C GLY A 80 -22.81 -23.06 -2.12
N LYS A 81 -24.14 -23.12 -2.23
CA LYS A 81 -24.94 -24.32 -2.58
C LYS A 81 -25.69 -24.12 -3.90
N HIS A 82 -26.09 -25.20 -4.58
CA HIS A 82 -27.03 -25.12 -5.71
C HIS A 82 -28.37 -24.48 -5.29
N ALA A 83 -29.02 -23.77 -6.23
CA ALA A 83 -30.30 -23.11 -5.98
C ALA A 83 -31.41 -24.08 -5.50
N LEU A 84 -31.37 -25.34 -5.97
CA LEU A 84 -32.33 -26.40 -5.63
C LEU A 84 -32.15 -26.95 -4.20
N ALA A 85 -30.96 -26.81 -3.61
CA ALA A 85 -30.65 -27.26 -2.24
C ALA A 85 -30.94 -26.17 -1.17
N MET A 86 -31.55 -25.05 -1.57
CA MET A 86 -31.85 -23.92 -0.71
C MET A 86 -33.18 -24.09 0.02
N LYS A 87 -33.19 -23.88 1.34
CA LYS A 87 -34.43 -23.80 2.10
C LYS A 87 -35.01 -22.38 2.00
N GLN A 88 -36.31 -22.27 1.69
CA GLN A 88 -36.95 -20.97 1.44
C GLN A 88 -36.97 -20.02 2.65
N SER A 89 -36.80 -20.53 3.89
CA SER A 89 -36.60 -19.71 5.09
C SER A 89 -35.27 -18.94 5.09
N ASP A 90 -34.27 -19.45 4.38
CA ASP A 90 -32.88 -19.00 4.48
C ASP A 90 -32.54 -17.98 3.37
N THR A 91 -33.41 -17.85 2.37
CA THR A 91 -33.30 -16.90 1.25
C THR A 91 -33.21 -15.44 1.71
N VAL A 92 -34.05 -15.02 2.67
CA VAL A 92 -34.07 -13.64 3.17
C VAL A 92 -32.77 -13.27 3.91
N PRO A 93 -32.27 -14.04 4.90
CA PRO A 93 -30.98 -13.73 5.53
C PRO A 93 -29.81 -13.84 4.55
N MET A 94 -29.84 -14.77 3.58
CA MET A 94 -28.86 -14.84 2.50
C MET A 94 -28.81 -13.54 1.67
N LEU A 95 -29.96 -13.03 1.20
CA LEU A 95 -30.04 -11.80 0.41
C LEU A 95 -29.55 -10.57 1.20
N LYS A 96 -29.86 -10.50 2.50
CA LYS A 96 -29.29 -9.45 3.39
C LYS A 96 -27.76 -9.52 3.46
N CYS A 97 -27.18 -10.73 3.56
CA CYS A 97 -25.73 -10.91 3.51
C CYS A 97 -25.16 -10.45 2.16
N ILE A 98 -25.75 -10.85 1.04
CA ILE A 98 -25.32 -10.45 -0.32
C ILE A 98 -25.35 -8.91 -0.47
N TRP A 99 -26.40 -8.25 0.01
CA TRP A 99 -26.49 -6.78 0.00
C TRP A 99 -25.39 -6.12 0.85
N ALA A 100 -25.15 -6.61 2.07
CA ALA A 100 -24.10 -6.11 2.94
C ALA A 100 -22.69 -6.32 2.33
N THR A 101 -22.41 -7.47 1.71
CA THR A 101 -21.11 -7.72 1.04
C THR A 101 -20.84 -6.72 -0.10
N ARG A 102 -21.85 -6.35 -0.89
CA ARG A 102 -21.73 -5.34 -1.96
C ARG A 102 -21.27 -3.99 -1.39
N ILE A 103 -21.92 -3.53 -0.31
CA ILE A 103 -21.58 -2.25 0.34
C ILE A 103 -20.20 -2.29 0.99
N LEU A 104 -19.90 -3.34 1.76
CA LEU A 104 -18.61 -3.49 2.45
C LEU A 104 -17.44 -3.57 1.47
N TYR A 105 -17.59 -4.33 0.38
CA TYR A 105 -16.58 -4.41 -0.70
C TYR A 105 -16.33 -3.05 -1.35
N THR A 106 -17.39 -2.33 -1.75
CA THR A 106 -17.26 -1.00 -2.37
C THR A 106 -16.53 -0.01 -1.46
N LEU A 107 -16.89 0.04 -0.18
CA LEU A 107 -16.25 0.95 0.78
C LEU A 107 -14.80 0.54 1.09
N ALA A 108 -14.53 -0.75 1.28
CA ALA A 108 -13.17 -1.26 1.53
C ALA A 108 -12.24 -0.94 0.35
N MET A 109 -12.63 -1.33 -0.88
CA MET A 109 -11.81 -1.09 -2.07
C MET A 109 -11.61 0.40 -2.37
N GLY A 110 -12.66 1.22 -2.20
CA GLY A 110 -12.53 2.67 -2.34
C GLY A 110 -11.50 3.26 -1.38
N LEU A 111 -11.55 2.89 -0.09
CA LEU A 111 -10.63 3.40 0.93
C LEU A 111 -9.20 2.87 0.78
N VAL A 112 -9.01 1.60 0.43
CA VAL A 112 -7.69 1.00 0.16
C VAL A 112 -7.03 1.64 -1.05
N LYS A 113 -7.78 1.84 -2.15
CA LYS A 113 -7.29 2.59 -3.32
C LYS A 113 -6.98 4.04 -2.94
N MET A 114 -7.87 4.74 -2.25
CA MET A 114 -7.62 6.12 -1.79
C MET A 114 -6.37 6.25 -0.92
N SER A 115 -6.08 5.27 -0.06
CA SER A 115 -4.81 5.19 0.69
C SER A 115 -3.59 5.08 -0.23
N LEU A 116 -3.62 4.19 -1.23
CA LEU A 116 -2.56 4.03 -2.24
C LEU A 116 -2.26 5.35 -2.97
N LEU A 117 -3.28 6.04 -3.48
CA LEU A 117 -3.08 7.31 -4.18
C LEU A 117 -2.57 8.41 -3.25
N TRP A 118 -3.07 8.47 -2.01
CA TRP A 118 -2.59 9.44 -1.03
C TRP A 118 -1.13 9.19 -0.60
N PHE A 119 -0.70 7.92 -0.56
CA PHE A 119 0.70 7.56 -0.41
C PHE A 119 1.55 8.05 -1.60
N TYR A 120 1.07 7.91 -2.84
CA TYR A 120 1.79 8.44 -4.02
C TYR A 120 1.92 9.97 -4.02
N LEU A 121 0.90 10.73 -3.56
CA LEU A 121 1.00 12.19 -3.39
C LEU A 121 2.08 12.63 -2.38
N ARG A 122 2.38 11.77 -1.40
CA ARG A 122 3.45 11.97 -0.41
C ARG A 122 4.82 11.58 -0.96
N LEU A 123 4.87 10.55 -1.80
CA LEU A 123 6.10 10.02 -2.37
C LEU A 123 6.73 10.97 -3.40
N ASP A 124 5.92 11.59 -4.27
CA ASP A 124 6.38 12.50 -5.33
C ASP A 124 5.81 13.93 -5.20
N PRO A 125 6.66 14.96 -4.99
CA PRO A 125 6.21 16.35 -4.96
C PRO A 125 5.99 16.99 -6.36
N ARG A 126 6.34 16.30 -7.46
CA ARG A 126 6.31 16.90 -8.81
C ARG A 126 4.88 17.23 -9.26
N LYS A 127 4.68 18.46 -9.75
CA LYS A 127 3.36 19.02 -10.08
C LYS A 127 2.55 18.14 -11.07
N TYR A 128 3.19 17.62 -12.12
CA TYR A 128 2.52 16.80 -13.13
C TYR A 128 2.04 15.45 -12.55
N MET A 129 2.84 14.80 -11.69
CA MET A 129 2.42 13.59 -10.99
C MET A 129 1.25 13.87 -10.06
N ARG A 130 1.28 14.98 -9.30
CA ARG A 130 0.16 15.34 -8.42
C ARG A 130 -1.15 15.52 -9.18
N TRP A 131 -1.13 16.19 -10.34
CA TRP A 131 -2.32 16.30 -11.20
C TRP A 131 -2.81 14.93 -11.70
N ALA A 132 -1.91 14.05 -12.13
CA ALA A 132 -2.28 12.69 -12.54
C ALA A 132 -2.89 11.88 -11.37
N VAL A 133 -2.31 11.95 -10.17
CA VAL A 133 -2.85 11.26 -9.00
C VAL A 133 -4.22 11.83 -8.61
N PHE A 134 -4.40 13.16 -8.57
CA PHE A 134 -5.71 13.77 -8.29
C PHE A 134 -6.79 13.38 -9.31
N PHE A 135 -6.43 13.25 -10.59
CA PHE A 135 -7.35 12.76 -11.63
C PHE A 135 -7.80 11.32 -11.36
N VAL A 136 -6.88 10.41 -11.03
CA VAL A 136 -7.24 9.01 -10.69
C VAL A 136 -8.00 8.95 -9.35
N MET A 137 -7.71 9.81 -8.37
CA MET A 137 -8.50 9.94 -7.14
C MET A 137 -9.94 10.36 -7.43
N PHE A 138 -10.14 11.34 -8.30
CA PHE A 138 -11.48 11.78 -8.71
C PHE A 138 -12.28 10.64 -9.36
N ILE A 139 -11.66 9.89 -10.28
CA ILE A 139 -12.29 8.70 -10.88
C ILE A 139 -12.61 7.64 -9.82
N ASN A 140 -11.69 7.36 -8.90
CA ASN A 140 -11.89 6.35 -7.87
C ASN A 140 -13.02 6.71 -6.89
N ILE A 141 -13.09 7.96 -6.44
CA ILE A 141 -14.18 8.48 -5.60
C ILE A 141 -15.50 8.40 -6.37
N GLY A 142 -15.54 8.89 -7.62
CA GLY A 142 -16.73 8.87 -8.46
C GLY A 142 -17.26 7.44 -8.67
N LEU A 143 -16.40 6.49 -8.99
CA LEU A 143 -16.74 5.08 -9.12
C LEU A 143 -17.24 4.47 -7.80
N SER A 144 -16.57 4.76 -6.68
CA SER A 144 -16.94 4.25 -5.35
C SER A 144 -18.31 4.78 -4.91
N LEU A 145 -18.57 6.08 -5.09
CA LEU A 145 -19.85 6.69 -4.78
C LEU A 145 -20.97 6.17 -5.70
N ALA A 146 -20.72 6.07 -7.01
CA ALA A 146 -21.69 5.51 -7.95
C ALA A 146 -22.06 4.06 -7.59
N SER A 147 -21.07 3.24 -7.22
CA SER A 147 -21.25 1.86 -6.75
C SER A 147 -22.09 1.81 -5.47
N PHE A 148 -21.77 2.65 -4.49
CA PHE A 148 -22.42 2.71 -3.19
C PHE A 148 -23.88 3.15 -3.32
N PHE A 149 -24.14 4.26 -4.00
CA PHE A 149 -25.51 4.73 -4.26
C PHE A 149 -26.27 3.77 -5.18
N GLY A 150 -25.63 3.12 -6.15
CA GLY A 150 -26.24 2.06 -6.96
C GLY A 150 -26.72 0.87 -6.11
N ALA A 151 -25.91 0.43 -5.14
CA ALA A 151 -26.28 -0.65 -4.21
C ALA A 151 -27.37 -0.25 -3.19
N LEU A 152 -27.43 1.02 -2.78
CA LEU A 152 -28.46 1.54 -1.87
C LEU A 152 -29.80 1.82 -2.56
N ILE A 153 -29.76 2.38 -3.78
CA ILE A 153 -30.92 2.92 -4.50
C ILE A 153 -31.46 1.92 -5.54
N GLY A 154 -30.76 0.82 -5.78
CA GLY A 154 -31.15 -0.24 -6.72
C GLY A 154 -32.52 -0.90 -6.44
N CYS A 155 -33.07 -0.73 -5.24
CA CYS A 155 -34.47 -0.98 -4.91
C CYS A 155 -35.01 0.16 -4.04
N ARG A 156 -36.26 0.57 -4.25
CA ARG A 156 -36.92 1.64 -3.47
C ARG A 156 -38.21 1.16 -2.80
N PRO A 157 -38.26 0.97 -1.46
CA PRO A 157 -37.14 1.04 -0.51
C PRO A 157 -36.13 -0.10 -0.67
N ALA A 158 -34.92 0.09 -0.14
CA ALA A 158 -33.83 -0.90 -0.19
C ALA A 158 -34.22 -2.27 0.38
N SER A 159 -35.20 -2.31 1.30
CA SER A 159 -35.74 -3.55 1.87
C SER A 159 -36.40 -4.48 0.85
N LEU A 160 -36.88 -3.96 -0.29
CA LEU A 160 -37.42 -4.79 -1.37
C LEU A 160 -36.38 -5.76 -1.93
N PHE A 161 -35.08 -5.47 -1.84
CA PHE A 161 -34.02 -6.37 -2.29
C PHE A 161 -34.08 -7.76 -1.64
N TRP A 162 -34.53 -7.85 -0.38
CA TRP A 162 -34.66 -9.13 0.34
C TRP A 162 -36.11 -9.54 0.63
N THR A 163 -37.12 -8.70 0.37
CA THR A 163 -38.53 -9.07 0.55
C THR A 163 -39.26 -9.37 -0.76
N ASN A 164 -39.02 -8.60 -1.83
CA ASN A 164 -39.66 -8.73 -3.14
C ASN A 164 -38.73 -8.21 -4.25
N PRO A 165 -37.66 -8.94 -4.60
CA PRO A 165 -36.67 -8.51 -5.60
C PRO A 165 -37.24 -8.39 -7.03
N THR A 166 -38.45 -8.89 -7.28
CA THR A 166 -39.17 -8.81 -8.56
C THR A 166 -40.16 -7.63 -8.61
N SER A 167 -40.19 -6.74 -7.60
CA SER A 167 -41.02 -5.52 -7.65
C SER A 167 -40.58 -4.59 -8.78
N SER A 168 -41.52 -3.86 -9.37
CA SER A 168 -41.25 -2.76 -10.32
C SER A 168 -40.39 -1.64 -9.72
N ASP A 169 -40.38 -1.51 -8.39
CA ASP A 169 -39.58 -0.51 -7.67
C ASP A 169 -38.12 -0.97 -7.44
N CYS A 170 -37.76 -2.16 -7.92
CA CYS A 170 -36.38 -2.64 -8.05
C CYS A 170 -35.90 -2.46 -9.49
N MET A 171 -34.61 -2.14 -9.62
CA MET A 171 -33.91 -2.14 -10.90
C MET A 171 -34.01 -3.52 -11.56
N SER A 172 -34.35 -3.56 -12.85
CA SER A 172 -34.47 -4.83 -13.58
C SER A 172 -33.17 -5.62 -13.52
N MET A 173 -33.27 -6.96 -13.51
CA MET A 173 -32.11 -7.86 -13.43
C MET A 173 -31.07 -7.52 -14.50
N GLU A 174 -31.52 -7.25 -15.73
CA GLU A 174 -30.66 -6.85 -16.85
C GLU A 174 -29.94 -5.51 -16.59
N MET A 175 -30.64 -4.47 -16.11
CA MET A 175 -30.02 -3.19 -15.82
C MET A 175 -29.03 -3.29 -14.65
N SER A 176 -29.36 -4.07 -13.62
CA SER A 176 -28.47 -4.34 -12.48
C SER A 176 -27.20 -5.08 -12.93
N GLN A 177 -27.34 -6.07 -13.80
CA GLN A 177 -26.21 -6.82 -14.35
C GLN A 177 -25.31 -5.94 -15.23
N ARG A 178 -25.89 -5.18 -16.18
CA ARG A 178 -25.13 -4.20 -17.01
C ARG A 178 -24.38 -3.19 -16.15
N PHE A 179 -24.98 -2.73 -15.05
CA PHE A 179 -24.32 -1.85 -14.08
C PHE A 179 -23.09 -2.53 -13.45
N TYR A 180 -23.21 -3.78 -12.97
CA TYR A 180 -22.07 -4.51 -12.38
C TYR A 180 -20.98 -4.89 -13.40
N GLU A 181 -21.33 -5.16 -14.66
CA GLU A 181 -20.35 -5.39 -15.73
C GLU A 181 -19.52 -4.12 -16.01
N VAL A 182 -20.18 -2.97 -16.25
CA VAL A 182 -19.50 -1.69 -16.45
C VAL A 182 -18.66 -1.31 -15.23
N ASN A 183 -19.18 -1.53 -14.03
CA ASN A 183 -18.46 -1.31 -12.79
C ASN A 183 -17.19 -2.17 -12.69
N GLY A 184 -17.27 -3.45 -13.07
CA GLY A 184 -16.12 -4.37 -13.12
C GLY A 184 -15.02 -3.88 -14.05
N ILE A 185 -15.38 -3.45 -15.27
CA ILE A 185 -14.44 -2.86 -16.25
C ILE A 185 -13.78 -1.62 -15.65
N LEU A 186 -14.57 -0.67 -15.15
CA LEU A 186 -14.05 0.58 -14.59
C LEU A 186 -13.14 0.34 -13.38
N ASN A 187 -13.46 -0.64 -12.53
CA ASN A 187 -12.61 -1.03 -11.41
C ASN A 187 -11.24 -1.50 -11.90
N ILE A 188 -11.17 -2.43 -12.86
CA ILE A 188 -9.91 -2.91 -13.47
C ILE A 188 -9.13 -1.75 -14.11
N VAL A 189 -9.82 -0.84 -14.82
CA VAL A 189 -9.18 0.36 -15.40
C VAL A 189 -8.57 1.24 -14.30
N THR A 190 -9.25 1.44 -13.16
CA THR A 190 -8.64 2.18 -12.04
C THR A 190 -7.42 1.47 -11.47
N ASP A 191 -7.41 0.14 -11.38
CA ASP A 191 -6.25 -0.61 -10.88
C ASP A 191 -5.05 -0.48 -11.83
N ILE A 192 -5.27 -0.56 -13.14
CA ILE A 192 -4.24 -0.31 -14.15
C ILE A 192 -3.70 1.13 -14.05
N LEU A 193 -4.57 2.13 -13.87
CA LEU A 193 -4.13 3.52 -13.67
C LEU A 193 -3.29 3.69 -12.40
N ILE A 194 -3.73 3.12 -11.27
CA ILE A 194 -2.99 3.14 -9.99
C ILE A 194 -1.64 2.44 -10.11
N TYR A 195 -1.60 1.33 -10.85
CA TYR A 195 -0.39 0.57 -11.14
C TYR A 195 0.63 1.33 -12.00
N LEU A 196 0.15 2.11 -12.97
CA LEU A 196 1.01 2.86 -13.89
C LEU A 196 1.59 4.14 -13.26
N LEU A 197 0.93 4.76 -12.27
CA LEU A 197 1.42 5.97 -11.58
C LEU A 197 2.89 5.90 -11.12
N PRO A 198 3.40 4.83 -10.46
CA PRO A 198 4.81 4.73 -10.08
C PRO A 198 5.78 4.45 -11.24
N VAL A 199 5.34 4.08 -12.45
CA VAL A 199 6.25 3.71 -13.55
C VAL A 199 7.13 4.90 -14.01
N PRO A 200 6.58 6.08 -14.39
CA PRO A 200 7.41 7.22 -14.77
C PRO A 200 8.09 7.86 -13.56
N MET A 201 7.63 7.57 -12.33
CA MET A 201 8.34 8.00 -11.12
C MET A 201 9.72 7.33 -11.03
N LEU A 202 9.81 6.05 -11.41
CA LEU A 202 11.00 5.23 -11.24
C LEU A 202 11.92 5.19 -12.48
N TYR A 203 11.40 5.51 -13.67
CA TYR A 203 12.15 5.49 -14.93
C TYR A 203 13.38 6.43 -14.95
N GLY A 204 13.35 7.53 -14.19
CA GLY A 204 14.45 8.50 -14.14
C GLY A 204 15.53 8.25 -13.07
N LEU A 205 15.42 7.18 -12.26
CA LEU A 205 16.27 7.00 -11.08
C LEU A 205 17.30 5.87 -11.26
N GLN A 206 18.59 6.24 -11.31
CA GLN A 206 19.70 5.28 -11.36
C GLN A 206 19.79 4.51 -10.03
N LEU A 207 19.31 3.27 -10.02
CA LEU A 207 19.18 2.46 -8.81
C LEU A 207 20.01 1.18 -8.88
N ASN A 208 20.82 0.94 -7.83
CA ASN A 208 21.54 -0.32 -7.64
C ASN A 208 20.58 -1.52 -7.73
N TRP A 209 21.06 -2.63 -8.29
CA TRP A 209 20.29 -3.84 -8.61
C TRP A 209 19.38 -4.34 -7.47
N ARG A 210 19.80 -4.22 -6.21
CA ARG A 210 18.99 -4.62 -5.05
C ARG A 210 17.75 -3.74 -4.83
N LYS A 211 17.85 -2.42 -5.06
CA LYS A 211 16.68 -1.51 -5.03
C LYS A 211 15.75 -1.81 -6.21
N LYS A 212 16.32 -2.12 -7.39
CA LYS A 212 15.58 -2.56 -8.58
C LYS A 212 14.77 -3.84 -8.31
N GLY A 213 15.31 -4.79 -7.54
CA GLY A 213 14.58 -5.99 -7.11
C GLY A 213 13.38 -5.70 -6.21
N ALA A 214 13.53 -4.82 -5.20
CA ALA A 214 12.40 -4.42 -4.35
C ALA A 214 11.28 -3.72 -5.13
N ILE A 215 11.64 -2.87 -6.09
CA ILE A 215 10.72 -2.22 -7.02
C ILE A 215 10.00 -3.24 -7.91
N LEU A 216 10.72 -4.21 -8.47
CA LEU A 216 10.14 -5.28 -9.28
C LEU A 216 9.15 -6.13 -8.48
N GLY A 217 9.43 -6.37 -7.20
CA GLY A 217 8.48 -7.01 -6.28
C GLY A 217 7.18 -6.23 -6.11
N ILE A 218 7.27 -4.91 -5.86
CA ILE A 218 6.07 -4.05 -5.73
C ILE A 218 5.28 -4.02 -7.05
N PHE A 219 5.94 -3.95 -8.20
CA PHE A 219 5.27 -4.06 -9.50
C PHE A 219 4.61 -5.44 -9.70
N GLY A 220 5.26 -6.53 -9.30
CA GLY A 220 4.67 -7.87 -9.35
C GLY A 220 3.36 -7.98 -8.57
N LEU A 221 3.27 -7.37 -7.39
CA LEU A 221 2.04 -7.32 -6.58
C LEU A 221 0.93 -6.49 -7.23
N GLY A 222 1.28 -5.40 -7.91
CA GLY A 222 0.32 -4.62 -8.70
C GLY A 222 -0.29 -5.40 -9.86
N ILE A 223 0.53 -6.16 -10.60
CA ILE A 223 0.05 -7.07 -11.66
C ILE A 223 -0.86 -8.16 -11.07
N LEU A 224 -0.50 -8.73 -9.92
CA LEU A 224 -1.31 -9.72 -9.21
C LEU A 224 -2.71 -9.16 -8.85
N SER A 225 -2.78 -7.90 -8.40
CA SER A 225 -4.04 -7.21 -8.08
C SER A 225 -4.93 -7.06 -9.31
N ILE A 226 -4.36 -6.67 -10.45
CA ILE A 226 -5.09 -6.53 -11.73
C ILE A 226 -5.58 -7.91 -12.20
N ALA A 227 -4.75 -8.95 -12.09
CA ALA A 227 -5.12 -10.32 -12.46
C ALA A 227 -6.30 -10.85 -11.62
N ALA A 228 -6.29 -10.61 -10.31
CA ALA A 228 -7.42 -10.98 -9.42
C ALA A 228 -8.72 -10.27 -9.83
N GLY A 229 -8.66 -8.96 -10.13
CA GLY A 229 -9.82 -8.21 -10.63
C GLY A 229 -10.35 -8.72 -11.97
N CYS A 230 -9.47 -9.12 -12.90
CA CYS A 230 -9.85 -9.76 -14.16
C CYS A 230 -10.56 -11.10 -13.94
N ILE A 231 -10.06 -11.95 -13.03
CA ILE A 231 -10.70 -13.24 -12.70
C ILE A 231 -12.08 -13.00 -12.08
N ARG A 232 -12.21 -12.07 -11.13
CA ARG A 232 -13.52 -11.70 -10.55
C ARG A 232 -14.50 -11.24 -11.63
N TYR A 233 -14.05 -10.44 -12.59
CA TYR A 233 -14.89 -9.95 -13.69
C TYR A 233 -15.38 -11.07 -14.62
N ASP A 234 -14.56 -12.09 -14.88
CA ASP A 234 -14.99 -13.30 -15.59
C ASP A 234 -16.10 -14.07 -14.83
N PHE A 235 -15.99 -14.19 -13.50
CA PHE A 235 -17.10 -14.72 -12.69
C PHE A 235 -18.36 -13.85 -12.80
N VAL A 236 -18.26 -12.52 -12.67
CA VAL A 236 -19.41 -11.61 -12.82
C VAL A 236 -20.08 -11.77 -14.18
N LYS A 237 -19.31 -11.95 -15.26
CA LYS A 237 -19.85 -12.28 -16.59
C LYS A 237 -20.56 -13.62 -16.64
N LYS A 238 -20.03 -14.65 -15.98
CA LYS A 238 -20.69 -15.98 -15.94
C LYS A 238 -21.98 -15.96 -15.11
N LEU A 239 -22.08 -15.12 -14.07
CA LEU A 239 -23.33 -14.89 -13.32
C LEU A 239 -24.47 -14.36 -14.20
N ALA A 240 -24.18 -13.71 -15.34
CA ALA A 240 -25.19 -13.26 -16.29
C ALA A 240 -26.01 -14.40 -16.91
N SER A 241 -25.37 -15.54 -17.13
CA SER A 241 -25.94 -16.67 -17.87
C SER A 241 -26.30 -17.85 -16.98
N ALA A 242 -25.79 -17.89 -15.74
CA ALA A 242 -26.07 -18.95 -14.78
C ALA A 242 -27.45 -18.79 -14.12
N LYS A 243 -28.33 -19.78 -14.30
CA LYS A 243 -29.64 -19.86 -13.61
C LYS A 243 -29.61 -20.81 -12.42
N GLU A 244 -29.16 -22.04 -12.63
CA GLU A 244 -29.22 -23.12 -11.61
C GLU A 244 -28.04 -23.04 -10.61
N ASP A 245 -26.86 -22.69 -11.12
CA ASP A 245 -25.61 -22.59 -10.34
C ASP A 245 -25.28 -21.17 -9.87
N TYR A 246 -26.24 -20.24 -9.97
CA TYR A 246 -26.03 -18.82 -9.66
C TYR A 246 -25.39 -18.60 -8.29
N TYR A 247 -25.85 -19.31 -7.25
CA TYR A 247 -25.35 -19.16 -5.89
C TYR A 247 -24.01 -19.86 -5.61
N LEU A 248 -23.60 -20.82 -6.45
CA LEU A 248 -22.26 -21.41 -6.44
C LEU A 248 -21.26 -20.44 -7.07
N LEU A 249 -21.56 -19.97 -8.28
CA LEU A 249 -20.73 -18.97 -8.98
C LEU A 249 -20.64 -17.66 -8.20
N LEU A 250 -21.70 -17.22 -7.53
CA LEU A 250 -21.68 -16.07 -6.64
C LEU A 250 -20.75 -16.28 -5.45
N ALA A 251 -20.69 -17.47 -4.87
CA ALA A 251 -19.77 -17.77 -3.76
C ALA A 251 -18.30 -17.70 -4.22
N ASP A 252 -18.00 -18.26 -5.39
CA ASP A 252 -16.67 -18.17 -5.97
C ASP A 252 -16.31 -16.72 -6.35
N SER A 253 -17.25 -15.95 -6.89
CA SER A 253 -17.08 -14.51 -7.13
C SER A 253 -16.81 -13.71 -5.84
N LEU A 254 -17.52 -14.00 -4.75
CA LEU A 254 -17.33 -13.36 -3.44
C LEU A 254 -15.97 -13.74 -2.80
N ASN A 255 -15.52 -14.98 -2.95
CA ASN A 255 -14.16 -15.38 -2.57
C ASN A 255 -13.12 -14.53 -3.32
N TRP A 256 -13.30 -14.34 -4.64
CA TRP A 256 -12.43 -13.47 -5.45
C TRP A 256 -12.51 -11.98 -5.08
N CYS A 257 -13.68 -11.44 -4.71
CA CYS A 257 -13.79 -10.09 -4.13
C CYS A 257 -12.87 -9.90 -2.91
N THR A 258 -12.84 -10.91 -2.04
CA THR A 258 -12.06 -10.85 -0.81
C THR A 258 -10.56 -10.98 -1.14
N ILE A 259 -10.17 -11.91 -2.01
CA ILE A 259 -8.80 -12.06 -2.54
C ILE A 259 -8.28 -10.77 -3.17
N GLU A 260 -9.08 -10.09 -4.00
CA GLU A 260 -8.72 -8.81 -4.63
C GLU A 260 -8.43 -7.73 -3.56
N ALA A 261 -9.26 -7.64 -2.52
CA ALA A 261 -9.07 -6.70 -1.42
C ALA A 261 -7.80 -7.00 -0.59
N PHE A 262 -7.52 -8.27 -0.29
CA PHE A 262 -6.31 -8.68 0.41
C PHE A 262 -5.04 -8.35 -0.40
N ILE A 263 -5.04 -8.63 -1.71
CA ILE A 263 -3.90 -8.29 -2.58
C ILE A 263 -3.70 -6.77 -2.65
N ALA A 264 -4.77 -5.97 -2.70
CA ALA A 264 -4.68 -4.51 -2.69
C ALA A 264 -4.09 -3.96 -1.36
N ILE A 265 -4.53 -4.48 -0.21
CA ILE A 265 -4.01 -4.11 1.13
C ILE A 265 -2.52 -4.50 1.26
N PHE A 266 -2.16 -5.70 0.81
CA PHE A 266 -0.78 -6.17 0.80
C PHE A 266 0.12 -5.34 -0.13
N CYS A 267 -0.33 -5.07 -1.36
CA CYS A 267 0.37 -4.23 -2.34
C CYS A 267 0.60 -2.81 -1.77
N GLY A 268 -0.42 -2.20 -1.17
CA GLY A 268 -0.28 -0.89 -0.53
C GLY A 268 0.63 -0.87 0.69
N SER A 269 0.85 -2.02 1.34
CA SER A 269 1.71 -2.17 2.51
C SER A 269 3.15 -2.60 2.16
N ALA A 270 3.38 -3.12 0.96
CA ALA A 270 4.70 -3.53 0.47
C ALA A 270 5.80 -2.46 0.56
N PRO A 271 5.56 -1.15 0.29
CA PRO A 271 6.56 -0.11 0.51
C PRO A 271 7.05 -0.04 1.97
N SER A 272 6.13 -0.21 2.93
CA SER A 272 6.44 -0.21 4.37
C SER A 272 7.22 -1.48 4.77
N LEU A 273 6.79 -2.64 4.27
CA LEU A 273 7.47 -3.92 4.51
C LEU A 273 8.91 -3.92 3.95
N SER A 274 9.15 -3.26 2.81
CA SER A 274 10.50 -3.14 2.23
C SER A 274 11.51 -2.45 3.16
N VAL A 275 11.06 -1.52 4.00
CA VAL A 275 11.89 -0.86 5.02
C VAL A 275 12.23 -1.83 6.15
N LEU A 276 11.27 -2.64 6.60
CA LEU A 276 11.44 -3.63 7.67
C LEU A 276 12.43 -4.73 7.28
N ILE A 277 12.33 -5.25 6.05
CA ILE A 277 13.26 -6.28 5.56
C ILE A 277 14.69 -5.71 5.50
N LYS A 278 14.85 -4.44 5.12
CA LYS A 278 16.16 -3.76 5.11
C LYS A 278 16.74 -3.56 6.52
N SER A 279 15.93 -3.30 7.55
CA SER A 279 16.41 -3.06 8.91
C SER A 279 16.69 -4.35 9.71
N TYR A 280 15.80 -5.35 9.64
CA TYR A 280 15.92 -6.58 10.44
C TYR A 280 16.63 -7.73 9.72
N ALA A 281 16.65 -7.74 8.38
CA ALA A 281 17.35 -8.73 7.59
C ALA A 281 18.44 -8.09 6.68
N PRO A 282 19.44 -7.40 7.27
CA PRO A 282 20.53 -6.78 6.49
C PRO A 282 21.32 -7.82 5.69
N TYR A 283 21.26 -9.11 6.05
CA TYR A 283 21.87 -10.20 5.29
C TYR A 283 21.11 -10.52 3.99
N ILE A 284 19.77 -10.37 3.94
CA ILE A 284 18.97 -10.59 2.72
C ILE A 284 19.19 -9.47 1.70
N PHE A 285 19.35 -8.23 2.16
CA PHE A 285 19.73 -7.10 1.30
C PHE A 285 21.25 -6.83 1.24
N GLY A 286 22.04 -7.69 1.87
CA GLY A 286 23.50 -7.67 1.93
C GLY A 286 24.09 -6.36 2.45
N SER A 287 24.24 -6.20 3.77
CA SER A 287 25.27 -5.31 4.30
C SER A 287 26.63 -5.79 3.80
N SER A 288 27.12 -5.15 2.73
CA SER A 288 28.56 -4.98 2.55
C SER A 288 29.01 -4.08 3.69
N ALA A 289 29.18 -4.67 4.88
CA ALA A 289 30.02 -4.08 5.90
C ALA A 289 31.36 -3.83 5.21
N SER A 290 31.72 -2.56 5.06
CA SER A 290 33.04 -2.21 4.55
C SER A 290 34.05 -2.79 5.54
N ARG A 291 34.67 -3.91 5.15
CA ARG A 291 35.99 -4.23 5.68
C ARG A 291 36.88 -3.09 5.22
N TYR A 292 37.02 -2.08 6.06
CA TYR A 292 38.24 -1.29 6.07
C TYR A 292 39.39 -2.29 6.10
N PRO A 293 40.25 -2.35 5.07
CA PRO A 293 41.42 -3.20 5.14
C PRO A 293 42.33 -2.61 6.22
N SER A 294 42.34 -3.25 7.39
CA SER A 294 43.18 -2.91 8.53
C SER A 294 44.64 -3.31 8.26
N THR A 295 45.20 -2.77 7.18
CA THR A 295 46.55 -3.03 6.68
C THR A 295 47.21 -1.74 6.18
N ALA A 296 47.05 -0.65 6.93
CA ALA A 296 48.04 0.42 6.92
C ALA A 296 49.29 -0.07 7.67
N ARG A 297 50.14 -0.85 6.99
CA ARG A 297 51.52 -1.10 7.46
C ARG A 297 52.25 0.23 7.42
N SER A 298 52.46 0.85 8.58
CA SER A 298 53.33 2.02 8.72
C SER A 298 54.78 1.61 8.40
N PRO A 299 55.42 2.17 7.35
CA PRO A 299 56.83 1.90 7.08
C PRO A 299 57.70 2.69 8.07
N GLY A 300 58.68 1.98 8.64
CA GLY A 300 59.55 2.39 9.75
C GLY A 300 59.96 3.87 9.84
N ALA A 301 59.77 4.44 11.04
CA ALA A 301 60.43 5.65 11.45
C ALA A 301 61.93 5.39 11.73
N SER A 302 62.80 5.95 10.90
CA SER A 302 64.27 6.04 11.06
C SER A 302 64.71 7.13 10.07
N TYR A 303 65.25 8.30 10.41
CA TYR A 303 66.20 8.69 11.46
C TYR A 303 65.95 10.18 11.84
N VAL A 304 65.86 10.54 13.12
CA VAL A 304 66.40 11.82 13.63
C VAL A 304 66.89 11.58 15.07
N GLN A 305 68.19 11.61 15.26
CA GLN A 305 68.82 11.39 16.57
C GLN A 305 68.77 12.67 17.41
N ARG A 306 68.30 12.54 18.67
CA ARG A 306 68.26 13.64 19.65
C ARG A 306 69.65 14.23 19.93
N ARG A 307 69.70 15.54 20.11
CA ARG A 307 70.24 16.13 21.36
C ARG A 307 69.27 17.17 21.94
N ASN A 308 68.82 16.87 23.15
CA ASN A 308 68.01 17.68 24.06
C ASN A 308 68.96 18.51 24.97
N PRO A 309 68.47 19.34 25.92
CA PRO A 309 67.17 20.07 26.00
C PRO A 309 67.38 21.55 26.40
N LEU A 310 66.29 22.29 26.69
CA LEU A 310 66.13 22.97 28.00
C LEU A 310 64.66 23.45 28.19
N LYS A 311 64.08 23.09 29.36
CA LYS A 311 63.02 23.73 30.19
C LYS A 311 61.98 24.66 29.49
N SER A 312 60.67 24.56 29.73
CA SER A 312 59.97 24.11 30.94
C SER A 312 58.49 23.70 30.70
N ASN A 313 58.02 22.74 31.53
CA ASN A 313 56.65 22.55 32.06
C ASN A 313 55.81 23.85 32.21
N ARG A 314 54.47 23.87 32.26
CA ARG A 314 53.36 22.89 32.53
C ARG A 314 52.04 23.56 32.03
N ARG A 315 50.86 22.96 31.82
CA ARG A 315 50.22 21.63 32.03
C ARG A 315 49.46 21.23 30.72
N ARG A 316 48.67 20.15 30.73
CA ARG A 316 47.53 19.86 29.83
C ARG A 316 46.28 19.55 30.68
N GLY A 317 45.08 19.91 30.20
CA GLY A 317 43.86 19.10 30.36
C GLY A 317 43.66 18.31 29.05
N LEU A 318 43.22 17.04 29.04
CA LEU A 318 41.83 16.64 29.28
C LEU A 318 40.87 17.56 28.50
N GLY A 319 40.40 17.24 27.30
CA GLY A 319 40.32 15.95 26.61
C GLY A 319 38.86 15.56 26.53
N ASP A 320 38.28 15.66 25.33
CA ASP A 320 36.85 15.41 25.14
C ASP A 320 36.57 14.69 23.82
N THR A 321 35.64 13.74 23.88
CA THR A 321 35.26 12.85 22.79
C THR A 321 34.02 13.38 22.08
N THR A 322 34.12 13.69 20.79
CA THR A 322 32.93 13.90 19.96
C THR A 322 32.75 12.73 18.99
N LEU A 323 31.81 11.84 19.34
CA LEU A 323 31.27 10.85 18.40
C LEU A 323 30.70 11.56 17.16
N GLY A 324 30.93 10.98 15.99
CA GLY A 324 30.47 11.54 14.72
C GLY A 324 28.95 11.46 14.53
N SER A 325 28.42 12.40 13.75
CA SER A 325 27.07 12.33 13.19
C SER A 325 27.07 12.99 11.81
N GLN A 326 26.52 12.28 10.83
CA GLN A 326 26.10 12.73 9.49
C GLN A 326 27.20 13.05 8.47
N ASP A 327 27.69 11.99 7.83
CA ASP A 327 28.22 12.08 6.46
C ASP A 327 27.10 12.54 5.50
N ALA A 328 27.27 13.72 4.91
CA ALA A 328 26.50 14.12 3.75
C ALA A 328 27.04 13.39 2.51
N ILE A 329 26.21 12.56 1.87
CA ILE A 329 26.60 11.82 0.66
C ILE A 329 26.65 12.79 -0.53
N VAL A 330 27.87 13.17 -0.92
CA VAL A 330 28.16 13.72 -2.25
C VAL A 330 29.21 12.83 -2.90
N SER A 331 28.77 11.94 -3.80
CA SER A 331 29.69 11.16 -4.63
C SER A 331 30.13 11.99 -5.83
N VAL A 332 31.38 12.47 -5.83
CA VAL A 332 32.04 12.93 -7.05
C VAL A 332 33.01 11.83 -7.47
N ASN A 333 32.71 11.14 -8.57
CA ASN A 333 33.69 10.30 -9.25
C ASN A 333 34.59 11.20 -10.08
N ASN A 334 35.91 11.03 -9.95
CA ASN A 334 36.87 11.69 -10.84
C ASN A 334 36.71 11.18 -12.28
N VAL A 335 36.45 12.11 -13.19
CA VAL A 335 36.97 12.08 -14.56
C VAL A 335 37.44 13.50 -14.86
N ASP A 336 38.70 13.64 -15.27
CA ASP A 336 39.32 14.95 -15.50
C ASP A 336 38.69 15.70 -16.67
N GLN A 337 38.30 16.96 -16.45
CA GLN A 337 38.38 18.00 -17.49
C GLN A 337 38.29 19.41 -16.88
N ASP A 338 39.17 20.30 -17.36
CA ASP A 338 39.24 21.71 -16.95
C ASP A 338 37.93 22.48 -17.17
N GLN A 339 37.48 23.22 -16.15
CA GLN A 339 36.91 24.57 -16.33
C GLN A 339 36.79 25.34 -15.01
N ASN A 340 36.97 26.67 -15.10
CA ASN A 340 37.00 27.61 -13.96
C ASN A 340 35.67 27.69 -13.20
N GLY A 341 35.51 26.86 -12.16
CA GLY A 341 34.42 26.96 -11.18
C GLY A 341 34.82 27.78 -9.95
N ILE A 342 34.04 28.81 -9.60
CA ILE A 342 34.24 29.59 -8.36
C ILE A 342 33.92 28.71 -7.15
N MET A 343 34.95 28.38 -6.36
CA MET A 343 34.81 27.56 -5.17
C MET A 343 34.41 28.43 -3.97
N MET A 344 33.11 28.46 -3.61
CA MET A 344 32.68 29.07 -2.35
C MET A 344 33.11 28.22 -1.16
N LYS A 345 34.07 28.70 -0.39
CA LYS A 345 34.46 28.13 0.90
C LYS A 345 33.67 28.82 2.02
N THR A 346 32.71 28.11 2.61
CA THR A 346 31.94 28.61 3.76
C THR A 346 32.62 28.18 5.06
N ASP A 347 33.52 29.00 5.58
CA ASP A 347 34.12 28.77 6.91
C ASP A 347 33.09 29.14 8.00
N ILE A 348 32.45 28.12 8.57
CA ILE A 348 31.48 28.30 9.67
C ILE A 348 32.24 28.38 11.00
N GLN A 349 32.60 29.60 11.44
CA GLN A 349 33.02 29.83 12.81
C GLN A 349 31.81 29.75 13.75
N THR A 350 31.85 28.80 14.69
CA THR A 350 30.84 28.64 15.75
C THR A 350 31.42 29.08 17.09
N ASP A 351 31.29 30.37 17.40
CA ASP A 351 31.66 30.89 18.72
C ASP A 351 30.61 30.48 19.76
N VAL A 352 30.94 29.43 20.52
CA VAL A 352 30.13 28.98 21.67
C VAL A 352 30.40 29.90 22.85
N THR A 353 29.64 30.98 22.96
CA THR A 353 29.66 31.85 24.13
C THR A 353 29.03 31.14 25.34
N SER A 354 29.87 30.79 26.32
CA SER A 354 29.39 30.15 27.55
C SER A 354 28.64 31.17 28.42
N ARG A 355 27.32 30.97 28.56
CA ARG A 355 26.43 31.88 29.29
C ARG A 355 26.67 31.76 30.80
N LYS A 356 27.42 32.70 31.37
CA LYS A 356 27.40 32.94 32.82
C LYS A 356 26.06 33.58 33.23
N SER A 357 25.60 33.21 34.41
CA SER A 357 24.45 33.84 35.07
C SER A 357 24.88 35.17 35.69
N GLY A 358 24.04 36.20 35.58
CA GLY A 358 24.28 37.54 36.15
C GLY A 358 23.99 38.68 35.17
N ASP A 359 22.91 39.40 35.47
CA ASP A 359 22.65 40.82 35.23
C ASP A 359 22.30 41.39 33.83
N ASP A 360 21.35 42.33 33.91
CA ASP A 360 20.67 43.23 32.96
C ASP A 360 20.71 43.04 31.43
N MET A 361 19.49 42.91 30.89
CA MET A 361 19.14 42.86 29.47
C MET A 361 18.82 44.27 28.91
N THR A 362 19.80 44.95 28.34
CA THR A 362 19.55 46.14 27.50
C THR A 362 19.48 45.73 26.03
N TYR A 363 18.28 45.60 25.47
CA TYR A 363 18.09 45.26 24.04
C TYR A 363 18.60 46.38 23.12
N LYS A 364 19.67 46.11 22.35
CA LYS A 364 20.05 46.90 21.18
C LYS A 364 19.90 46.03 19.92
N ARG A 365 18.88 46.31 19.11
CA ARG A 365 18.75 45.72 17.76
C ARG A 365 19.67 46.47 16.81
N GLU A 366 20.71 45.81 16.31
CA GLU A 366 21.43 46.28 15.12
C GLU A 366 20.88 45.55 13.88
N TYR A 367 20.28 46.33 12.99
CA TYR A 367 19.91 45.89 11.65
C TYR A 367 21.12 46.10 10.75
N TYR A 368 21.60 45.04 10.09
CA TYR A 368 22.60 45.19 9.03
C TYR A 368 21.90 45.40 7.68
N GLU A 369 22.13 46.57 7.09
CA GLU A 369 21.66 46.91 5.75
C GLU A 369 22.32 46.04 4.67
N PHE A 370 21.51 45.56 3.73
CA PHE A 370 22.01 44.79 2.59
C PHE A 370 22.39 45.73 1.43
N SER A 371 23.55 46.40 1.54
CA SER A 371 24.07 47.23 0.45
C SER A 371 24.53 46.37 -0.72
N ARG A 372 23.70 46.27 -1.78
CA ARG A 372 24.18 45.81 -3.09
C ARG A 372 25.17 46.84 -3.65
N ARG A 373 26.34 46.39 -4.08
CA ARG A 373 27.12 47.07 -5.12
C ARG A 373 27.02 46.28 -6.43
N ALA A 374 27.18 47.03 -7.52
CA ALA A 374 26.79 46.69 -8.88
C ALA A 374 27.46 45.42 -9.44
#